data_AF-A0A2V8VI89-F1
#
_entry.id   AF-A0A2V8VI89-F1
#
_cell.length_a   1.000
_cell.length_b   1.000
_cell.length_c   1.000
_cell.angle_alpha   90.00
_cell.angle_beta   90.00
_cell.angle_gamma   90.00
#
_symmetry.space_group_name_H-M   'P 1'
#
loop_
_entity.id
_entity.type
_entity.pdbx_description
1 polymer ?
#
loop_
_entity_poly.entity_id
_entity_poly.type
_entity_poly.pdbx_seq_one_letter_code
_entity_poly.pdbx_strand_id
1 'polypeptide(L)'
;MAPGAHRRAAAGGNDPDRWRGERSVHHGRHHADPQDQDPARPDPGLDLGGVGGRRRSDGDDPRGQRHRDGRLDDRADDPLLSVGVVHGSETPVRRIVVLGGRGFFGSAATERLRAEGLRPLVASRRSGFDLRVDVENRASLKSALRQGDVVLDAAGPFQKRTTAVIEAALETGFDVVDLSDSLRYAERVADLRLRIDAAGIRVLTSCSSISAVSATALRLSGLEEPGRLSLVLLPATRATAHGATAASLLESVGRPIRVLRDRRLVERRGWREPRNFRWPARGRRIRAYPCESADALHLPPLCPSLRRVDFYVDARAPGLNLALSLATRSEPVRRAIAALRPLGIALCRLFGSRSGGMLYEIEGSNGAIVTVALLAPRGSYLVAVAPAILATRALAQGRFTATGLVPHDRHAEAGVLVDYLGRLGVDLVTTRHGRRSA
;
A
#
# COMPACT_ATOMS: atom_id res chain seq x y z
N MET A 1 58.22 44.53 -8.58
CA MET A 1 58.17 43.15 -8.03
C MET A 1 57.94 42.23 -9.19
N ALA A 2 58.86 41.28 -9.37
CA ALA A 2 59.12 40.62 -10.64
C ALA A 2 57.94 39.75 -11.15
N PRO A 3 57.66 39.81 -12.47
CA PRO A 3 56.97 38.80 -13.24
C PRO A 3 57.97 37.77 -13.81
N GLY A 4 57.48 36.63 -14.30
CA GLY A 4 58.24 35.70 -15.16
C GLY A 4 57.30 34.61 -15.67
N ALA A 5 56.72 34.69 -16.87
CA ALA A 5 57.34 34.46 -18.19
C ALA A 5 57.93 33.05 -18.33
N HIS A 6 57.31 32.17 -19.14
CA HIS A 6 57.86 31.83 -20.46
C HIS A 6 56.97 30.82 -21.22
N ARG A 7 56.88 31.08 -22.53
CA ARG A 7 56.26 30.28 -23.61
C ARG A 7 56.96 28.93 -23.81
N ARG A 8 56.23 27.92 -24.33
CA ARG A 8 56.42 27.39 -25.71
C ARG A 8 55.43 26.27 -26.05
N ALA A 9 55.18 26.16 -27.34
CA ALA A 9 54.19 25.34 -28.03
C ALA A 9 54.79 24.06 -28.63
N ALA A 10 53.93 23.05 -28.89
CA ALA A 10 53.96 22.04 -29.96
C ALA A 10 52.77 21.08 -29.70
N ALA A 11 51.75 20.89 -30.54
CA ALA A 11 51.67 20.35 -31.92
C ALA A 11 51.84 18.82 -32.02
N GLY A 12 50.79 18.14 -32.53
CA GLY A 12 50.73 16.71 -32.93
C GLY A 12 50.20 15.79 -31.80
N GLY A 13 49.22 14.90 -31.97
CA GLY A 13 48.75 14.17 -33.14
C GLY A 13 48.98 12.66 -32.92
N ASN A 14 47.91 11.86 -33.12
CA ASN A 14 47.84 10.38 -33.25
C ASN A 14 47.59 9.48 -32.02
N ASP A 15 46.44 8.79 -32.10
CA ASP A 15 46.15 7.39 -31.68
C ASP A 15 47.24 6.41 -32.20
N PRO A 16 47.52 5.22 -31.59
CA PRO A 16 46.57 4.09 -31.61
C PRO A 16 46.70 2.99 -30.51
N ASP A 17 45.74 2.07 -30.51
CA ASP A 17 45.75 0.63 -30.16
C ASP A 17 46.99 -0.01 -29.48
N ARG A 18 46.75 -0.67 -28.34
CA ARG A 18 46.94 -2.13 -28.10
C ARG A 18 46.89 -2.40 -26.59
N TRP A 19 46.20 -3.47 -26.17
CA TRP A 19 46.78 -4.60 -25.42
C TRP A 19 45.72 -5.73 -25.40
N ARG A 20 46.07 -6.83 -26.08
CA ARG A 20 45.38 -8.14 -26.09
C ARG A 20 45.99 -9.03 -25.02
N GLY A 21 45.22 -10.02 -24.57
CA GLY A 21 45.70 -11.32 -24.05
C GLY A 21 44.87 -11.81 -22.86
N GLU A 22 43.93 -12.75 -23.03
CA GLU A 22 44.13 -14.22 -22.91
C GLU A 22 44.39 -14.65 -21.45
N ARG A 23 43.71 -15.60 -20.78
CA ARG A 23 43.07 -16.87 -21.18
C ARG A 23 42.09 -17.37 -20.10
N SER A 24 41.16 -18.21 -20.55
CA SER A 24 40.25 -19.09 -19.82
C SER A 24 40.88 -20.46 -19.52
N VAL A 25 40.63 -21.06 -18.35
CA VAL A 25 40.49 -22.53 -18.07
C VAL A 25 39.81 -22.64 -16.66
N HIS A 26 38.65 -23.27 -16.45
CA HIS A 26 38.46 -24.71 -16.35
C HIS A 26 37.01 -25.18 -16.56
N HIS A 27 36.91 -26.28 -17.31
CA HIS A 27 35.79 -27.20 -17.46
C HIS A 27 35.53 -28.07 -16.22
N GLY A 28 34.30 -28.61 -16.13
CA GLY A 28 33.92 -29.79 -15.34
C GLY A 28 32.40 -29.93 -15.23
N ARG A 29 31.73 -30.31 -16.33
CA ARG A 29 31.13 -31.64 -16.62
C ARG A 29 29.89 -32.03 -15.80
N HIS A 30 28.84 -32.29 -16.58
CA HIS A 30 27.64 -33.05 -16.26
C HIS A 30 27.92 -34.41 -15.62
N HIS A 31 27.09 -34.80 -14.66
CA HIS A 31 26.55 -36.15 -14.55
C HIS A 31 25.12 -36.07 -14.00
N ALA A 32 24.18 -36.59 -14.78
CA ALA A 32 22.92 -37.14 -14.31
C ALA A 32 23.14 -38.65 -14.14
N ASP A 33 22.60 -39.25 -13.07
CA ASP A 33 22.00 -40.60 -13.07
C ASP A 33 21.33 -40.92 -11.71
N PRO A 34 20.60 -42.05 -11.53
CA PRO A 34 19.16 -42.00 -11.30
C PRO A 34 18.70 -42.84 -10.09
N GLN A 35 17.36 -42.93 -9.93
CA GLN A 35 16.60 -44.03 -9.33
C GLN A 35 16.98 -44.54 -7.92
N ASP A 36 16.07 -44.33 -6.97
CA ASP A 36 15.55 -45.47 -6.20
C ASP A 36 14.02 -45.38 -6.08
N GLN A 37 13.41 -46.51 -6.40
CA GLN A 37 11.99 -46.89 -6.32
C GLN A 37 11.68 -47.18 -4.83
N ASP A 38 10.47 -47.25 -4.27
CA ASP A 38 9.14 -47.67 -4.74
C ASP A 38 8.12 -47.26 -3.63
N PRO A 39 6.80 -47.28 -3.86
CA PRO A 39 5.78 -46.74 -2.97
C PRO A 39 5.19 -47.81 -2.05
N ALA A 40 4.80 -47.42 -0.84
CA ALA A 40 3.96 -48.24 0.04
C ALA A 40 2.69 -47.49 0.45
N ARG A 41 1.60 -48.23 0.31
CA ARG A 41 0.17 -47.92 0.41
C ARG A 41 -0.29 -47.85 1.89
N PRO A 42 -1.58 -47.55 2.14
CA PRO A 42 -2.06 -46.91 3.36
C PRO A 42 -2.38 -47.92 4.47
N ASP A 43 -2.32 -47.46 5.72
CA ASP A 43 -2.86 -48.22 6.85
C ASP A 43 -4.35 -47.90 7.07
N PRO A 44 -5.20 -48.94 7.19
CA PRO A 44 -6.62 -48.84 7.47
C PRO A 44 -6.90 -48.99 8.98
N GLY A 45 -8.11 -48.62 9.39
CA GLY A 45 -8.71 -49.14 10.63
C GLY A 45 -9.07 -48.07 11.65
N LEU A 46 -10.35 -47.71 11.65
CA LEU A 46 -11.21 -47.99 12.80
C LEU A 46 -12.67 -47.83 12.37
N ASP A 47 -13.22 -48.98 12.02
CA ASP A 47 -14.63 -49.29 11.92
C ASP A 47 -15.20 -49.37 13.34
N LEU A 48 -16.25 -48.59 13.61
CA LEU A 48 -17.17 -48.79 14.72
C LEU A 48 -18.58 -48.85 14.13
N GLY A 49 -18.92 -50.03 13.59
CA GLY A 49 -20.29 -50.43 13.36
C GLY A 49 -21.06 -50.54 14.69
N GLY A 50 -22.35 -50.17 14.66
CA GLY A 50 -23.16 -50.26 15.87
C GLY A 50 -24.58 -49.69 15.84
N VAL A 51 -25.38 -50.07 14.85
CA VAL A 51 -26.83 -50.41 14.96
C VAL A 51 -27.86 -49.35 15.40
N GLY A 52 -28.88 -49.20 14.55
CA GLY A 52 -30.24 -48.71 14.87
C GLY A 52 -30.64 -47.51 14.02
N GLY A 53 -31.64 -47.52 13.15
CA GLY A 53 -32.71 -48.47 12.86
C GLY A 53 -33.50 -47.91 11.67
N ARG A 54 -34.04 -48.82 10.84
CA ARG A 54 -34.83 -48.53 9.66
C ARG A 54 -36.18 -47.88 10.02
N ARG A 55 -36.68 -46.98 9.17
CA ARG A 55 -38.07 -47.00 8.69
C ARG A 55 -38.17 -46.32 7.31
N ARG A 56 -38.75 -47.08 6.37
CA ARG A 56 -39.18 -46.73 5.01
C ARG A 56 -40.58 -46.08 5.10
N SER A 57 -40.80 -45.00 4.34
CA SER A 57 -41.59 -44.89 3.09
C SER A 57 -43.11 -44.94 3.26
N ASP A 58 -43.78 -43.93 2.71
CA ASP A 58 -45.00 -43.91 1.88
C ASP A 58 -45.28 -42.40 1.65
N GLY A 59 -45.50 -41.85 0.46
CA GLY A 59 -46.34 -42.32 -0.64
C GLY A 59 -47.58 -41.42 -0.66
N ASP A 60 -47.63 -40.43 -1.56
CA ASP A 60 -48.83 -40.04 -2.34
C ASP A 60 -48.71 -38.64 -3.01
N ASP A 61 -48.99 -38.65 -4.31
CA ASP A 61 -49.24 -37.54 -5.26
C ASP A 61 -50.78 -37.41 -5.44
N PRO A 62 -51.39 -36.71 -6.43
CA PRO A 62 -51.21 -35.38 -7.02
C PRO A 62 -52.53 -34.55 -7.01
N ARG A 63 -52.50 -33.23 -7.26
CA ARG A 63 -53.53 -32.45 -8.01
C ARG A 63 -52.84 -31.21 -8.63
N GLY A 64 -52.73 -31.10 -9.96
CA GLY A 64 -53.67 -30.38 -10.85
C GLY A 64 -53.50 -28.85 -10.71
N GLN A 65 -53.20 -28.02 -11.70
CA GLN A 65 -53.65 -27.94 -13.10
C GLN A 65 -52.70 -27.01 -13.89
N ARG A 66 -52.51 -27.33 -15.18
CA ARG A 66 -52.14 -26.38 -16.23
C ARG A 66 -53.42 -25.92 -16.92
N HIS A 67 -53.52 -24.66 -17.33
CA HIS A 67 -54.16 -24.31 -18.60
C HIS A 67 -53.57 -23.02 -19.18
N ARG A 68 -53.43 -23.07 -20.50
CA ARG A 68 -52.92 -22.10 -21.45
C ARG A 68 -54.08 -21.33 -22.11
N ASP A 69 -53.68 -20.29 -22.84
CA ASP A 69 -54.30 -19.68 -24.03
C ASP A 69 -55.26 -18.50 -23.86
N GLY A 70 -55.01 -17.47 -24.69
CA GLY A 70 -55.87 -16.31 -24.92
C GLY A 70 -55.11 -15.15 -25.58
N ARG A 71 -55.21 -15.05 -26.91
CA ARG A 71 -54.58 -14.07 -27.82
C ARG A 71 -55.59 -12.96 -28.17
N LEU A 72 -55.08 -11.74 -28.44
CA LEU A 72 -55.62 -10.68 -29.34
C LEU A 72 -56.92 -10.00 -28.86
N ASP A 73 -57.24 -8.72 -29.07
CA ASP A 73 -56.71 -7.65 -29.91
C ASP A 73 -57.27 -6.29 -29.41
N ASP A 74 -56.68 -5.22 -29.94
CA ASP A 74 -57.30 -3.91 -30.23
C ASP A 74 -57.37 -2.74 -29.22
N ARG A 75 -57.24 -1.59 -29.88
CA ARG A 75 -56.84 -0.24 -29.46
C ARG A 75 -57.92 0.54 -28.72
N ALA A 76 -57.51 1.44 -27.83
CA ALA A 76 -58.10 2.77 -27.69
C ALA A 76 -57.12 3.72 -26.98
N ASP A 77 -56.95 4.89 -27.57
CA ASP A 77 -56.07 5.99 -27.16
C ASP A 77 -56.47 6.62 -25.82
N ASP A 78 -55.49 6.97 -25.00
CA ASP A 78 -55.64 8.00 -23.96
C ASP A 78 -54.28 8.67 -23.68
N PRO A 79 -54.10 9.98 -23.95
CA PRO A 79 -52.82 10.65 -23.77
C PRO A 79 -52.73 11.21 -22.35
N LEU A 80 -52.27 10.39 -21.40
CA LEU A 80 -51.85 10.89 -20.09
C LEU A 80 -50.35 11.16 -20.07
N LEU A 81 -50.02 12.45 -19.93
CA LEU A 81 -48.74 13.02 -19.54
C LEU A 81 -47.96 12.12 -18.57
N SER A 82 -47.08 11.27 -19.10
CA SER A 82 -46.01 10.68 -18.31
C SER A 82 -44.90 11.73 -18.21
N VAL A 83 -44.90 12.48 -17.11
CA VAL A 83 -43.73 13.19 -16.62
C VAL A 83 -42.58 12.20 -16.64
N GLY A 84 -41.62 12.41 -17.54
CA GLY A 84 -40.42 11.62 -17.63
C GLY A 84 -39.69 11.71 -16.29
N VAL A 85 -39.87 10.70 -15.45
CA VAL A 85 -38.89 10.41 -14.41
C VAL A 85 -37.62 10.09 -15.18
N VAL A 86 -36.74 11.08 -15.26
CA VAL A 86 -35.33 10.87 -15.56
C VAL A 86 -34.87 9.87 -14.51
N HIS A 87 -34.92 8.59 -14.86
CA HIS A 87 -34.09 7.60 -14.23
C HIS A 87 -32.68 8.07 -14.55
N GLY A 88 -32.10 8.84 -13.63
CA GLY A 88 -30.65 9.01 -13.61
C GLY A 88 -30.10 7.61 -13.73
N SER A 89 -29.42 7.34 -14.83
CA SER A 89 -28.82 6.05 -15.08
C SER A 89 -27.81 5.82 -13.97
N GLU A 90 -28.23 5.21 -12.87
CA GLU A 90 -27.32 4.75 -11.83
C GLU A 90 -26.47 3.69 -12.51
N THR A 91 -25.27 4.09 -12.94
CA THR A 91 -24.26 3.15 -13.41
C THR A 91 -24.13 2.08 -12.32
N PRO A 92 -24.34 0.80 -12.65
CA PRO A 92 -24.35 -0.25 -11.65
C PRO A 92 -23.01 -0.25 -10.91
N VAL A 93 -23.09 -0.21 -9.58
CA VAL A 93 -21.90 -0.17 -8.72
C VAL A 93 -21.05 -1.40 -9.00
N ARG A 94 -19.79 -1.16 -9.38
CA ARG A 94 -18.84 -2.25 -9.67
C ARG A 94 -18.53 -3.05 -8.41
N ARG A 95 -18.28 -4.34 -8.59
CA ARG A 95 -17.96 -5.27 -7.50
C ARG A 95 -16.63 -4.90 -6.85
N ILE A 96 -16.64 -4.71 -5.53
CA ILE A 96 -15.45 -4.41 -4.74
C ILE A 96 -14.93 -5.69 -4.10
N VAL A 97 -13.63 -5.96 -4.22
CA VAL A 97 -12.95 -7.07 -3.55
C VAL A 97 -11.80 -6.55 -2.70
N VAL A 98 -11.78 -6.90 -1.42
CA VAL A 98 -10.72 -6.51 -0.48
C VAL A 98 -9.81 -7.72 -0.23
N LEU A 99 -8.58 -7.66 -0.75
CA LEU A 99 -7.55 -8.66 -0.48
C LEU A 99 -6.93 -8.40 0.89
N GLY A 100 -6.84 -9.42 1.73
CA GLY A 100 -6.27 -9.27 3.08
C GLY A 100 -7.22 -8.59 4.07
N GLY A 101 -8.54 -8.66 3.85
CA GLY A 101 -9.55 -8.03 4.72
C GLY A 101 -9.62 -8.55 6.17
N ARG A 102 -8.89 -9.62 6.52
CA ARG A 102 -8.67 -10.05 7.92
C ARG A 102 -7.55 -9.27 8.61
N GLY A 103 -6.63 -8.68 7.85
CA GLY A 103 -5.57 -7.84 8.39
C GLY A 103 -6.13 -6.54 8.92
N PHE A 104 -5.39 -5.88 9.82
CA PHE A 104 -5.85 -4.67 10.52
C PHE A 104 -6.33 -3.55 9.58
N PHE A 105 -5.53 -3.21 8.56
CA PHE A 105 -5.91 -2.17 7.61
C PHE A 105 -7.00 -2.63 6.63
N GLY A 106 -6.98 -3.90 6.22
CA GLY A 106 -8.01 -4.46 5.35
C GLY A 106 -9.39 -4.52 6.02
N SER A 107 -9.45 -4.90 7.30
CA SER A 107 -10.69 -4.90 8.08
C SER A 107 -11.19 -3.48 8.31
N ALA A 108 -10.29 -2.55 8.68
CA ALA A 108 -10.64 -1.14 8.84
C ALA A 108 -11.20 -0.54 7.54
N ALA A 109 -10.59 -0.81 6.39
CA ALA A 109 -11.10 -0.35 5.10
C ALA A 109 -12.45 -1.01 4.75
N THR A 110 -12.59 -2.32 4.99
CA THR A 110 -13.85 -3.06 4.76
C THR A 110 -15.00 -2.50 5.60
N GLU A 111 -14.77 -2.27 6.90
CA GLU A 111 -15.74 -1.67 7.82
C GLU A 111 -16.18 -0.28 7.36
N ARG A 112 -15.24 0.54 6.89
CA ARG A 112 -15.55 1.90 6.40
C ARG A 112 -16.32 1.88 5.10
N LEU A 113 -15.92 1.05 4.14
CA LEU A 113 -16.66 0.86 2.89
C LEU A 113 -18.10 0.39 3.18
N ARG A 114 -18.30 -0.54 4.12
CA ARG A 114 -19.63 -0.99 4.56
C ARG A 114 -20.44 0.11 5.23
N ALA A 115 -19.82 0.92 6.08
CA ALA A 115 -20.47 2.07 6.71
C ALA A 115 -20.92 3.13 5.69
N GLU A 116 -20.31 3.16 4.50
CA GLU A 116 -20.69 4.01 3.37
C GLU A 116 -21.71 3.34 2.42
N GLY A 117 -22.32 2.23 2.84
CA GLY A 117 -23.36 1.53 2.07
C GLY A 117 -22.84 0.61 0.96
N LEU A 118 -21.51 0.49 0.80
CA LEU A 118 -20.92 -0.42 -0.18
C LEU A 118 -20.88 -1.86 0.36
N ARG A 119 -20.82 -2.84 -0.55
CA ARG A 119 -20.80 -4.27 -0.19
C ARG A 119 -19.50 -4.94 -0.67
N PRO A 120 -18.35 -4.64 -0.04
CA PRO A 120 -17.08 -5.28 -0.38
C PRO A 120 -17.10 -6.78 -0.03
N LEU A 121 -16.63 -7.59 -0.96
CA LEU A 121 -16.30 -9.00 -0.71
C LEU A 121 -14.91 -9.08 -0.11
N VAL A 122 -14.75 -9.86 0.95
CA VAL A 122 -13.47 -10.08 1.62
C VAL A 122 -12.82 -11.34 1.05
N ALA A 123 -11.59 -11.19 0.58
CA ALA A 123 -10.79 -12.30 0.06
C ALA A 123 -9.65 -12.70 1.02
N SER A 124 -9.45 -14.00 1.16
CA SER A 124 -8.45 -14.59 2.06
C SER A 124 -7.89 -15.90 1.51
N ARG A 125 -6.69 -16.28 1.94
CA ARG A 125 -6.11 -17.61 1.64
C ARG A 125 -6.83 -18.75 2.35
N ARG A 126 -7.54 -18.45 3.45
CA ARG A 126 -8.27 -19.43 4.27
C ARG A 126 -9.73 -19.51 3.82
N SER A 127 -10.37 -20.65 4.07
CA SER A 127 -11.81 -20.84 3.91
C SER A 127 -12.61 -19.97 4.90
N GLY A 128 -13.92 -19.80 4.65
CA GLY A 128 -14.83 -19.05 5.51
C GLY A 128 -14.94 -17.54 5.21
N PHE A 129 -14.48 -17.11 4.04
CA PHE A 129 -14.61 -15.75 3.53
C PHE A 129 -15.37 -15.76 2.21
N ASP A 130 -15.77 -14.58 1.73
CA ASP A 130 -16.50 -14.44 0.47
C ASP A 130 -15.72 -15.03 -0.72
N LEU A 131 -14.39 -14.90 -0.72
CA LEU A 131 -13.51 -15.43 -1.76
C LEU A 131 -12.25 -16.08 -1.18
N ARG A 132 -11.85 -17.23 -1.75
CA ARG A 132 -10.56 -17.86 -1.47
C ARG A 132 -9.52 -17.40 -2.50
N VAL A 133 -8.56 -16.60 -2.06
CA VAL A 133 -7.53 -16.01 -2.93
C VAL A 133 -6.16 -16.07 -2.27
N ASP A 134 -5.17 -16.62 -2.98
CA ASP A 134 -3.76 -16.39 -2.70
C ASP A 134 -3.21 -15.30 -3.60
N VAL A 135 -2.83 -14.20 -2.94
CA VAL A 135 -2.40 -12.96 -3.57
C VAL A 135 -1.00 -13.01 -4.18
N GLU A 136 -0.25 -14.09 -3.95
CA GLU A 136 1.02 -14.41 -4.62
C GLU A 136 0.85 -15.50 -5.69
N ASN A 137 -0.37 -15.97 -5.93
CA ASN A 137 -0.67 -16.99 -6.93
C ASN A 137 -1.58 -16.41 -8.02
N ARG A 138 -1.02 -16.20 -9.21
CA ARG A 138 -1.73 -15.62 -10.36
C ARG A 138 -2.95 -16.43 -10.79
N ALA A 139 -2.87 -17.77 -10.75
CA ALA A 139 -4.02 -18.63 -11.10
C ALA A 139 -5.15 -18.47 -10.09
N SER A 140 -4.83 -18.39 -8.80
CA SER A 140 -5.82 -18.14 -7.74
C SER A 140 -6.48 -16.77 -7.86
N LEU A 141 -5.73 -15.74 -8.27
CA LEU A 141 -6.28 -14.41 -8.53
C LEU A 141 -7.26 -14.44 -9.71
N LYS A 142 -6.85 -15.03 -10.84
CA LYS A 142 -7.66 -15.11 -12.06
C LYS A 142 -8.92 -15.96 -11.92
N SER A 143 -8.93 -16.95 -11.02
CA SER A 143 -10.12 -17.77 -10.78
C SER A 143 -11.19 -17.06 -9.94
N ALA A 144 -10.82 -16.05 -9.15
CA ALA A 144 -11.71 -15.38 -8.20
C ALA A 144 -12.10 -13.95 -8.61
N LEU A 145 -11.20 -13.27 -9.34
CA LEU A 145 -11.36 -11.90 -9.81
C LEU A 145 -11.78 -11.89 -11.29
N ARG A 146 -12.60 -10.93 -11.67
CA ARG A 146 -13.12 -10.78 -13.03
C ARG A 146 -12.96 -9.37 -13.56
N GLN A 147 -13.12 -9.20 -14.87
CA GLN A 147 -13.09 -7.91 -15.52
C GLN A 147 -14.07 -6.94 -14.85
N GLY A 148 -13.62 -5.70 -14.63
CA GLY A 148 -14.43 -4.69 -13.99
C GLY A 148 -14.53 -4.79 -12.47
N ASP A 149 -13.86 -5.75 -11.80
CA ASP A 149 -13.73 -5.68 -10.34
C ASP A 149 -12.89 -4.44 -9.93
N VAL A 150 -13.15 -3.92 -8.73
CA VAL A 150 -12.31 -2.91 -8.06
C VAL A 150 -11.66 -3.59 -6.87
N VAL A 151 -10.34 -3.78 -6.94
CA VAL A 151 -9.59 -4.58 -5.97
C VAL A 151 -8.81 -3.66 -5.04
N LEU A 152 -9.15 -3.69 -3.75
CA LEU A 152 -8.37 -3.06 -2.70
C LEU A 152 -7.39 -4.08 -2.10
N ASP A 153 -6.10 -3.98 -2.44
CA ASP A 153 -5.05 -4.81 -1.86
C ASP A 153 -4.53 -4.24 -0.53
N ALA A 154 -4.93 -4.88 0.56
CA ALA A 154 -4.42 -4.64 1.91
C ALA A 154 -3.60 -5.82 2.45
N ALA A 155 -3.20 -6.77 1.60
CA ALA A 155 -2.49 -7.98 1.98
C ALA A 155 -0.97 -7.72 2.12
N GLY A 156 -0.57 -7.20 3.28
CA GLY A 156 0.84 -6.97 3.63
C GLY A 156 1.57 -8.18 4.25
N PRO A 157 2.89 -8.06 4.53
CA PRO A 157 3.71 -6.86 4.33
C PRO A 157 4.19 -6.69 2.88
N PHE A 158 4.12 -5.46 2.34
CA PHE A 158 4.44 -5.14 0.94
C PHE A 158 5.93 -5.32 0.58
N GLN A 159 6.81 -5.25 1.57
CA GLN A 159 8.26 -5.49 1.42
C GLN A 159 8.57 -6.88 0.85
N LYS A 160 7.64 -7.84 0.98
CA LYS A 160 7.79 -9.22 0.50
C LYS A 160 6.90 -9.54 -0.70
N ARG A 161 6.10 -8.59 -1.18
CA ARG A 161 5.10 -8.84 -2.22
C ARG A 161 5.73 -8.82 -3.61
N THR A 162 5.20 -9.66 -4.50
CA THR A 162 5.45 -9.56 -5.94
C THR A 162 4.40 -8.67 -6.62
N THR A 163 4.56 -8.41 -7.91
CA THR A 163 3.57 -7.71 -8.76
C THR A 163 2.41 -8.59 -9.21
N ALA A 164 2.24 -9.81 -8.68
CA ALA A 164 1.25 -10.78 -9.14
C ALA A 164 -0.19 -10.24 -9.22
N VAL A 165 -0.61 -9.39 -8.28
CA VAL A 165 -1.95 -8.76 -8.31
C VAL A 165 -2.10 -7.82 -9.50
N ILE A 166 -1.12 -6.96 -9.75
CA ILE A 166 -1.14 -6.01 -10.88
C ILE A 166 -1.04 -6.77 -12.19
N GLU A 167 -0.22 -7.80 -12.26
CA GLU A 167 -0.10 -8.62 -13.46
C GLU A 167 -1.37 -9.41 -13.77
N ALA A 168 -2.06 -9.94 -12.75
CA ALA A 168 -3.40 -10.50 -12.94
C ALA A 168 -4.40 -9.43 -13.38
N ALA A 169 -4.28 -8.19 -12.88
CA ALA A 169 -5.11 -7.07 -13.29
C ALA A 169 -4.95 -6.74 -14.78
N LEU A 170 -3.70 -6.75 -15.28
CA LEU A 170 -3.39 -6.54 -16.69
C LEU A 170 -4.01 -7.61 -17.60
N GLU A 171 -4.08 -8.86 -17.14
CA GLU A 171 -4.64 -9.96 -17.94
C GLU A 171 -6.16 -10.04 -17.87
N THR A 172 -6.76 -9.71 -16.73
CA THR A 172 -8.19 -9.88 -16.48
C THR A 172 -9.00 -8.59 -16.69
N GLY A 173 -8.37 -7.42 -16.60
CA GLY A 173 -9.02 -6.12 -16.77
C GLY A 173 -9.78 -5.63 -15.52
N PHE A 174 -9.17 -5.72 -14.34
CA PHE A 174 -9.69 -5.13 -13.10
C PHE A 174 -8.82 -3.97 -12.60
N ASP A 175 -9.39 -3.09 -11.77
CA ASP A 175 -8.65 -1.96 -11.20
C ASP A 175 -8.04 -2.34 -9.85
N VAL A 176 -6.89 -1.75 -9.51
CA VAL A 176 -6.13 -2.04 -8.28
C VAL A 176 -5.90 -0.76 -7.48
N VAL A 177 -6.25 -0.80 -6.21
CA VAL A 177 -5.87 0.19 -5.20
C VAL A 177 -5.09 -0.55 -4.12
N ASP A 178 -3.87 -0.13 -3.80
CA ASP A 178 -3.08 -0.78 -2.74
C ASP A 178 -2.61 0.20 -1.66
N LEU A 179 -2.21 -0.36 -0.52
CA LEU A 179 -1.74 0.40 0.65
C LEU A 179 -0.21 0.31 0.82
N SER A 180 0.54 0.06 -0.26
CA SER A 180 1.97 -0.19 -0.17
C SER A 180 2.74 1.01 0.39
N ASP A 181 3.66 0.75 1.31
CA ASP A 181 4.64 1.70 1.83
C ASP A 181 6.06 1.40 1.30
N SER A 182 6.23 0.33 0.53
CA SER A 182 7.54 -0.20 0.16
C SER A 182 8.09 0.44 -1.11
N LEU A 183 9.27 1.06 -1.00
CA LEU A 183 10.00 1.61 -2.15
C LEU A 183 10.34 0.54 -3.19
N ARG A 184 10.79 -0.64 -2.75
CA ARG A 184 11.10 -1.76 -3.65
C ARG A 184 9.87 -2.24 -4.42
N TYR A 185 8.71 -2.31 -3.75
CA TYR A 185 7.46 -2.66 -4.44
C TYR A 185 7.09 -1.56 -5.44
N ALA A 186 7.18 -0.30 -5.04
CA ALA A 186 6.89 0.86 -5.90
C ALA A 186 7.75 0.88 -7.18
N GLU A 187 9.04 0.54 -7.09
CA GLU A 187 9.92 0.38 -8.27
C GLU A 187 9.40 -0.69 -9.22
N ARG A 188 9.04 -1.88 -8.70
CA ARG A 188 8.50 -2.97 -9.52
C ARG A 188 7.18 -2.59 -10.19
N VAL A 189 6.32 -1.82 -9.51
CA VAL A 189 5.08 -1.31 -10.11
C VAL A 189 5.39 -0.28 -11.19
N ALA A 190 6.38 0.60 -10.96
CA ALA A 190 6.81 1.58 -11.95
C ALA A 190 7.35 0.91 -13.23
N ASP A 191 8.05 -0.22 -13.12
CA ASP A 191 8.52 -1.00 -14.27
C ASP A 191 7.37 -1.52 -15.15
N LEU A 192 6.16 -1.66 -14.59
CA LEU A 192 4.97 -2.07 -15.32
C LEU A 192 4.18 -0.91 -15.93
N ARG A 193 4.63 0.34 -15.78
CA ARG A 193 3.91 1.56 -16.18
C ARG A 193 3.32 1.48 -17.59
N LEU A 194 4.16 1.19 -18.59
CA LEU A 194 3.72 1.17 -20.00
C LEU A 194 2.64 0.11 -20.25
N ARG A 195 2.73 -1.04 -19.58
CA ARG A 195 1.74 -2.11 -19.69
C ARG A 195 0.42 -1.73 -19.02
N ILE A 196 0.49 -1.08 -17.85
CA ILE A 196 -0.68 -0.58 -17.12
C ILE A 196 -1.41 0.47 -17.96
N ASP A 197 -0.67 1.43 -18.51
CA ASP A 197 -1.23 2.49 -19.34
C ASP A 197 -1.88 1.93 -20.62
N ALA A 198 -1.22 0.96 -21.29
CA ALA A 198 -1.75 0.32 -22.49
C ALA A 198 -3.01 -0.54 -22.22
N ALA A 199 -3.10 -1.17 -21.05
CA ALA A 199 -4.27 -1.98 -20.68
C ALA A 199 -5.51 -1.14 -20.33
N GLY A 200 -5.35 0.16 -20.07
CA GLY A 200 -6.45 1.06 -19.70
C GLY A 200 -7.05 0.81 -18.31
N ILE A 201 -6.48 -0.11 -17.52
CA ILE A 201 -6.85 -0.33 -16.12
C ILE A 201 -6.35 0.82 -15.25
N ARG A 202 -6.89 0.93 -14.03
CA ARG A 202 -6.51 1.95 -13.05
C ARG A 202 -5.72 1.28 -11.95
N VAL A 203 -4.47 1.69 -11.77
CA VAL A 203 -3.60 1.24 -10.68
C VAL A 203 -3.25 2.43 -9.81
N LEU A 204 -3.73 2.42 -8.57
CA LEU A 204 -3.45 3.40 -7.53
C LEU A 204 -2.61 2.72 -6.45
N THR A 205 -1.31 2.63 -6.71
CA THR A 205 -0.35 2.06 -5.75
C THR A 205 0.01 3.06 -4.66
N SER A 206 0.36 2.61 -3.46
CA SER A 206 0.67 3.49 -2.33
C SER A 206 -0.45 4.52 -2.06
N CYS A 207 -1.71 4.09 -2.19
CA CYS A 207 -2.90 4.92 -1.98
C CYS A 207 -3.21 5.09 -0.49
N SER A 208 -2.27 5.69 0.25
CA SER A 208 -2.24 5.67 1.71
C SER A 208 -1.80 7.00 2.33
N SER A 209 -1.56 7.00 3.63
CA SER A 209 -0.91 8.13 4.32
C SER A 209 0.49 8.43 3.80
N ILE A 210 1.14 7.42 3.24
CA ILE A 210 2.35 7.56 2.43
C ILE A 210 1.89 7.80 0.99
N SER A 211 2.55 8.75 0.32
CA SER A 211 2.36 9.17 -1.06
C SER A 211 1.08 9.94 -1.34
N ALA A 212 -0.12 9.38 -1.15
CA ALA A 212 -1.36 10.12 -1.44
C ALA A 212 -1.58 11.29 -0.46
N VAL A 213 -1.49 11.04 0.85
CA VAL A 213 -1.57 12.13 1.85
C VAL A 213 -0.31 13.00 1.82
N SER A 214 0.87 12.45 1.53
CA SER A 214 2.11 13.25 1.34
C SER A 214 1.97 14.27 0.20
N ALA A 215 1.42 13.85 -0.94
CA ALA A 215 1.14 14.74 -2.07
C ALA A 215 0.08 15.80 -1.71
N THR A 216 -0.94 15.41 -0.96
CA THR A 216 -1.93 16.35 -0.41
C THR A 216 -1.29 17.37 0.52
N ALA A 217 -0.40 16.94 1.42
CA ALA A 217 0.31 17.82 2.34
C ALA A 217 1.22 18.82 1.61
N LEU A 218 1.89 18.40 0.53
CA LEU A 218 2.65 19.30 -0.34
C LEU A 218 1.75 20.40 -0.91
N ARG A 219 0.57 20.05 -1.44
CA ARG A 219 -0.40 21.04 -1.95
C ARG A 219 -0.89 21.98 -0.86
N LEU A 220 -1.29 21.43 0.29
CA LEU A 220 -1.81 22.21 1.43
C LEU A 220 -0.76 23.12 2.07
N SER A 221 0.54 22.86 1.86
CA SER A 221 1.59 23.73 2.35
C SER A 221 1.56 25.13 1.72
N GLY A 222 1.05 25.23 0.48
CA GLY A 222 1.05 26.45 -0.32
C GLY A 222 2.45 27.02 -0.56
N LEU A 223 3.50 26.19 -0.48
CA LEU A 223 4.86 26.56 -0.88
C LEU A 223 5.00 26.35 -2.38
N GLU A 224 5.51 27.35 -3.10
CA GLU A 224 5.71 27.28 -4.55
C GLU A 224 6.81 26.28 -4.93
N GLU A 225 7.91 26.27 -4.18
CA GLU A 225 9.06 25.39 -4.43
C GLU A 225 9.47 24.59 -3.17
N PRO A 226 8.73 23.53 -2.81
CA PRO A 226 9.15 22.61 -1.75
C PRO A 226 10.51 21.98 -2.09
N GLY A 227 11.49 22.15 -1.22
CA GLY A 227 12.85 21.59 -1.35
C GLY A 227 13.08 20.34 -0.51
N ARG A 228 12.42 20.23 0.65
CA ARG A 228 12.47 19.05 1.52
C ARG A 228 11.09 18.68 2.05
N LEU A 229 10.76 17.39 2.07
CA LEU A 229 9.66 16.83 2.83
C LEU A 229 10.20 15.83 3.86
N SER A 230 9.83 15.99 5.12
CA SER A 230 10.07 15.03 6.18
C SER A 230 8.73 14.57 6.76
N LEU A 231 8.33 13.35 6.43
CA LEU A 231 7.17 12.68 6.98
C LEU A 231 7.55 12.02 8.31
N VAL A 232 6.72 12.22 9.34
CA VAL A 232 6.88 11.60 10.66
C VAL A 232 5.59 10.86 11.00
N LEU A 233 5.68 9.54 11.17
CA LEU A 233 4.58 8.69 11.64
C LEU A 233 4.68 8.49 13.15
N LEU A 234 3.59 8.84 13.84
CA LEU A 234 3.31 8.46 15.22
C LEU A 234 2.19 7.43 15.21
N PRO A 235 2.48 6.12 15.24
CA PRO A 235 1.46 5.10 15.25
C PRO A 235 0.66 5.15 16.57
N ALA A 236 -0.64 4.85 16.46
CA ALA A 236 -1.44 4.44 17.60
C ALA A 236 -1.07 2.99 17.96
N THR A 237 0.16 2.78 18.44
CA THR A 237 0.82 1.47 18.59
C THR A 237 -0.03 0.43 19.30
N ARG A 238 -0.87 0.86 20.26
CA ARG A 238 -1.79 -0.05 20.95
C ARG A 238 -2.77 -0.73 20.01
N ALA A 239 -3.31 0.03 19.07
CA ALA A 239 -4.24 -0.46 18.06
C ALA A 239 -3.49 -1.07 16.87
N THR A 240 -2.34 -0.53 16.47
CA THR A 240 -1.68 -0.92 15.22
C THR A 240 -0.64 -2.03 15.36
N ALA A 241 -0.28 -2.46 16.57
CA ALA A 241 0.64 -3.57 16.80
C ALA A 241 0.06 -4.90 16.33
N HIS A 242 0.34 -5.22 15.07
CA HIS A 242 -0.07 -6.42 14.36
C HIS A 242 1.12 -7.05 13.63
N GLY A 243 1.00 -8.34 13.30
CA GLY A 243 2.11 -9.10 12.70
C GLY A 243 2.70 -8.47 11.44
N ALA A 244 1.86 -7.99 10.52
CA ALA A 244 2.31 -7.35 9.27
C ALA A 244 3.01 -6.00 9.53
N THR A 245 2.43 -5.15 10.37
CA THR A 245 3.01 -3.84 10.74
C THR A 245 4.33 -4.00 11.49
N ALA A 246 4.41 -4.94 12.43
CA ALA A 246 5.66 -5.25 13.13
C ALA A 246 6.72 -5.82 12.18
N ALA A 247 6.33 -6.66 11.22
CA ALA A 247 7.25 -7.17 10.21
C ALA A 247 7.78 -6.06 9.28
N SER A 248 6.90 -5.16 8.81
CA SER A 248 7.30 -4.00 8.00
C SER A 248 8.30 -3.10 8.77
N LEU A 249 7.99 -2.77 10.03
CA LEU A 249 8.89 -1.96 10.86
C LEU A 249 10.27 -2.61 11.01
N LEU A 250 10.32 -3.90 11.39
CA LEU A 250 11.57 -4.63 11.60
C LEU A 250 12.39 -4.79 10.31
N GLU A 251 11.77 -4.75 9.14
CA GLU A 251 12.48 -4.80 7.86
C GLU A 251 13.41 -3.59 7.68
N SER A 252 13.07 -2.44 8.25
CA SER A 252 13.92 -1.25 8.20
C SER A 252 15.04 -1.23 9.26
N VAL A 253 14.92 -2.00 10.34
CA VAL A 253 15.76 -1.83 11.54
C VAL A 253 17.19 -2.33 11.31
N GLY A 254 18.15 -1.40 11.29
CA GLY A 254 19.57 -1.69 11.12
C GLY A 254 19.97 -2.16 9.73
N ARG A 255 19.03 -2.19 8.78
CA ARG A 255 19.26 -2.57 7.39
C ARG A 255 19.52 -1.33 6.51
N PRO A 256 20.18 -1.51 5.35
CA PRO A 256 20.18 -0.50 4.29
C PRO A 256 18.76 -0.05 3.95
N ILE A 257 18.55 1.25 3.92
CA ILE A 257 17.34 1.91 3.40
C ILE A 257 17.76 2.93 2.36
N ARG A 258 16.92 3.20 1.37
CA ARG A 258 17.16 4.25 0.38
C ARG A 258 16.26 5.44 0.65
N VAL A 259 16.85 6.63 0.68
CA VAL A 259 16.15 7.90 0.88
C VAL A 259 16.52 8.86 -0.22
N LEU A 260 15.65 9.83 -0.53
CA LEU A 260 15.98 10.84 -1.53
C LEU A 260 16.88 11.92 -0.90
N ARG A 261 18.07 12.11 -1.48
CA ARG A 261 19.00 13.19 -1.15
C ARG A 261 19.54 13.81 -2.42
N ASP A 262 19.49 15.13 -2.47
CA ASP A 262 19.95 15.94 -3.60
C ASP A 262 19.45 15.39 -4.95
N ARG A 263 18.16 14.99 -4.96
CA ARG A 263 17.44 14.38 -6.11
C ARG A 263 17.90 12.99 -6.54
N ARG A 264 18.66 12.28 -5.70
CA ARG A 264 19.11 10.91 -5.95
C ARG A 264 18.72 10.00 -4.79
N LEU A 265 18.43 8.74 -5.09
CA LEU A 265 18.29 7.73 -4.04
C LEU A 265 19.68 7.41 -3.50
N VAL A 266 19.86 7.58 -2.19
CA VAL A 266 21.12 7.25 -1.51
C VAL A 266 20.85 6.28 -0.38
N GLU A 267 21.82 5.39 -0.14
CA GLU A 267 21.74 4.44 0.95
C GLU A 267 22.02 5.11 2.30
N ARG A 268 21.20 4.75 3.29
CA ARG A 268 21.33 5.08 4.71
C ARG A 268 21.01 3.84 5.53
N ARG A 269 21.25 3.89 6.84
CA ARG A 269 20.88 2.80 7.74
C ARG A 269 19.57 3.12 8.44
N GLY A 270 18.59 2.25 8.26
CA GLY A 270 17.29 2.41 8.90
C GLY A 270 17.42 2.29 10.41
N TRP A 271 16.61 3.09 11.09
CA TRP A 271 16.60 3.22 12.54
C TRP A 271 17.91 3.76 13.17
N ARG A 272 18.81 4.34 12.38
CA ARG A 272 19.98 5.11 12.85
C ARG A 272 19.79 6.60 12.61
N GLU A 273 20.60 7.46 13.24
CA GLU A 273 20.52 8.94 13.04
C GLU A 273 19.11 9.53 13.31
N PRO A 274 18.56 9.35 14.53
CA PRO A 274 17.25 9.91 14.85
C PRO A 274 17.27 11.44 14.81
N ARG A 275 16.15 12.02 14.40
CA ARG A 275 15.92 13.46 14.35
C ARG A 275 14.83 13.88 15.33
N ASN A 276 14.99 15.06 15.90
CA ASN A 276 13.99 15.69 16.75
C ASN A 276 13.05 16.58 15.93
N PHE A 277 11.76 16.41 16.12
CA PHE A 277 10.68 17.20 15.51
C PHE A 277 9.85 17.89 16.60
N ARG A 278 9.15 18.95 16.22
CA ARG A 278 8.23 19.66 17.11
C ARG A 278 6.79 19.40 16.67
N TRP A 279 5.97 18.94 17.61
CA TRP A 279 4.54 18.77 17.36
C TRP A 279 3.80 20.13 17.40
N PRO A 280 3.06 20.53 16.35
CA PRO A 280 2.56 21.92 16.22
C PRO A 280 1.66 22.41 17.36
N ALA A 281 0.77 21.56 17.88
CA ALA A 281 -0.23 21.98 18.87
C ALA A 281 0.23 21.94 20.35
N ARG A 282 1.34 21.26 20.66
CA ARG A 282 1.74 21.01 22.07
C ARG A 282 3.21 21.33 22.37
N GLY A 283 3.98 21.79 21.37
CA GLY A 283 5.43 22.00 21.48
C GLY A 283 6.22 20.74 21.84
N ARG A 284 5.57 19.56 21.88
CA ARG A 284 6.19 18.31 22.33
C ARG A 284 7.28 17.91 21.35
N ARG A 285 8.48 17.64 21.88
CA ARG A 285 9.59 17.08 21.12
C ARG A 285 9.31 15.62 20.80
N ILE A 286 9.47 15.26 19.53
CA ILE A 286 9.33 13.90 19.03
C ILE A 286 10.70 13.47 18.53
N ARG A 287 11.20 12.36 19.04
CA ARG A 287 12.43 11.75 18.53
C ARG A 287 12.06 10.59 17.62
N ALA A 288 12.25 10.77 16.33
CA ALA A 288 11.84 9.82 15.31
C ALA A 288 13.05 9.31 14.53
N TYR A 289 12.92 8.11 13.97
CA TYR A 289 13.99 7.33 13.38
C TYR A 289 13.71 7.06 11.91
N PRO A 290 14.71 7.16 11.02
CA PRO A 290 14.48 7.06 9.59
C PRO A 290 14.12 5.64 9.18
N CYS A 291 13.18 5.55 8.25
CA CYS A 291 12.71 4.34 7.59
C CYS A 291 12.68 4.56 6.07
N GLU A 292 12.62 3.48 5.31
CA GLU A 292 12.38 3.55 3.87
C GLU A 292 10.90 3.83 3.59
N SER A 293 10.60 4.59 2.54
CA SER A 293 9.23 4.87 2.09
C SER A 293 9.19 5.03 0.57
N ALA A 294 8.07 4.64 -0.03
CA ALA A 294 7.76 4.85 -1.43
C ALA A 294 7.72 6.34 -1.84
N ASP A 295 7.58 7.27 -0.88
CA ASP A 295 7.61 8.72 -1.14
C ASP A 295 8.90 9.18 -1.85
N ALA A 296 10.02 8.50 -1.60
CA ALA A 296 11.30 8.81 -2.23
C ALA A 296 11.28 8.62 -3.75
N LEU A 297 10.39 7.76 -4.27
CA LEU A 297 10.16 7.54 -5.69
C LEU A 297 8.93 8.31 -6.21
N HIS A 298 7.87 8.36 -5.42
CA HIS A 298 6.56 8.83 -5.87
C HIS A 298 6.39 10.35 -5.88
N LEU A 299 7.05 11.08 -4.97
CA LEU A 299 6.89 12.52 -4.86
C LEU A 299 7.73 13.35 -5.86
N PRO A 300 8.98 12.97 -6.22
CA PRO A 300 9.79 13.79 -7.12
C PRO A 300 9.15 14.07 -8.49
N PRO A 301 8.46 13.11 -9.15
CA PRO A 301 7.74 13.40 -10.40
C PRO A 301 6.60 14.43 -10.24
N LEU A 302 6.00 14.51 -9.04
CA LEU A 302 4.92 15.45 -8.74
C LEU A 302 5.44 16.83 -8.35
N CYS A 303 6.63 16.89 -7.76
CA CYS A 303 7.25 18.12 -7.28
C CYS A 303 8.76 18.10 -7.58
N PRO A 304 9.18 18.46 -8.81
CA PRO A 304 10.58 18.38 -9.25
C PRO A 304 11.57 19.24 -8.44
N SER A 305 11.05 20.24 -7.71
CA SER A 305 11.82 21.05 -6.77
C SER A 305 12.35 20.24 -5.57
N LEU A 306 11.71 19.11 -5.23
CA LEU A 306 12.10 18.28 -4.08
C LEU A 306 13.50 17.72 -4.27
N ARG A 307 14.39 18.10 -3.35
CA ARG A 307 15.76 17.57 -3.27
C ARG A 307 15.86 16.48 -2.22
N ARG A 308 15.04 16.53 -1.18
CA ARG A 308 15.11 15.62 -0.03
C ARG A 308 13.72 15.12 0.37
N VAL A 309 13.59 13.82 0.52
CA VAL A 309 12.38 13.16 1.02
C VAL A 309 12.79 12.16 2.08
N ASP A 310 12.19 12.30 3.25
CA ASP A 310 12.48 11.49 4.43
C ASP A 310 11.20 10.94 5.05
N PHE A 311 11.30 9.71 5.53
CA PHE A 311 10.28 9.09 6.35
C PHE A 311 10.87 8.71 7.70
N TYR A 312 10.24 9.17 8.77
CA TYR A 312 10.63 8.92 10.15
C TYR A 312 9.48 8.28 10.93
N VAL A 313 9.83 7.43 11.89
CA VAL A 313 8.88 6.77 12.78
C VAL A 313 9.33 6.92 14.22
N ASP A 314 8.40 7.27 15.11
CA ASP A 314 8.54 7.03 16.55
C ASP A 314 7.66 5.83 16.88
N ALA A 315 8.20 4.76 17.47
CA ALA A 315 7.43 3.53 17.69
C ALA A 315 6.37 3.65 18.80
N ARG A 316 6.38 4.75 19.59
CA ARG A 316 5.31 5.14 20.53
C ARG A 316 4.90 4.04 21.53
N ALA A 317 5.86 3.24 21.98
CA ALA A 317 5.73 2.31 23.10
C ALA A 317 6.95 2.44 24.05
N PRO A 318 6.76 2.33 25.38
CA PRO A 318 7.86 2.43 26.34
C PRO A 318 8.99 1.45 26.03
N GLY A 319 10.23 1.92 26.02
CA GLY A 319 11.43 1.11 25.75
C GLY A 319 11.62 0.65 24.30
N LEU A 320 10.59 0.68 23.46
CA LEU A 320 10.66 0.11 22.09
C LEU A 320 11.68 0.83 21.20
N ASN A 321 11.71 2.17 21.23
CA ASN A 321 12.69 2.94 20.46
C ASN A 321 14.13 2.60 20.86
N LEU A 322 14.38 2.36 22.15
CA LEU A 322 15.70 1.96 22.66
C LEU A 322 16.05 0.55 22.19
N ALA A 323 15.13 -0.42 22.36
CA ALA A 323 15.33 -1.80 21.91
C ALA A 323 15.65 -1.88 20.41
N LEU A 324 14.88 -1.18 19.58
CA LEU A 324 15.13 -1.11 18.14
C LEU A 324 16.46 -0.40 17.81
N SER A 325 16.83 0.65 18.55
CA SER A 325 18.13 1.32 18.39
C SER A 325 19.29 0.38 18.69
N LEU A 326 19.18 -0.44 19.74
CA LEU A 326 20.19 -1.45 20.09
C LEU A 326 20.27 -2.55 19.03
N ALA A 327 19.12 -2.99 18.49
CA ALA A 327 19.07 -3.96 17.40
C ALA A 327 19.78 -3.49 16.12
N THR A 328 19.91 -2.17 15.89
CA THR A 328 20.71 -1.67 14.76
C THR A 328 22.21 -1.92 14.90
N ARG A 329 22.69 -2.19 16.12
CA ARG A 329 24.11 -2.35 16.46
C ARG A 329 24.53 -3.80 16.64
N SER A 330 23.57 -4.72 16.79
CA SER A 330 23.84 -6.13 17.10
C SER A 330 22.87 -7.06 16.38
N GLU A 331 23.43 -7.92 15.52
CA GLU A 331 22.67 -8.95 14.81
C GLU A 331 21.98 -9.94 15.76
N PRO A 332 22.65 -10.45 16.82
CA PRO A 332 21.98 -11.27 17.83
C PRO A 332 20.77 -10.60 18.46
N VAL A 333 20.87 -9.31 18.82
CA VAL A 333 19.75 -8.56 19.41
C VAL A 333 18.61 -8.44 18.41
N ARG A 334 18.91 -8.14 17.14
CA ARG A 334 17.89 -8.07 16.09
C ARG A 334 17.15 -9.40 15.92
N ARG A 335 17.88 -10.52 15.88
CA ARG A 335 17.29 -11.87 15.80
C ARG A 335 16.44 -12.19 17.03
N ALA A 336 16.90 -11.83 18.22
CA ALA A 336 16.14 -12.00 19.46
C ALA A 336 14.83 -11.20 19.44
N ILE A 337 14.85 -9.92 19.04
CA ILE A 337 13.63 -9.10 18.89
C ILE A 337 12.69 -9.71 17.84
N ALA A 338 13.22 -10.19 16.71
CA ALA A 338 12.42 -10.84 15.68
C ALA A 338 11.75 -12.14 16.18
N ALA A 339 12.48 -12.95 16.97
CA ALA A 339 11.97 -14.16 17.58
C ALA A 339 10.89 -13.88 18.65
N LEU A 340 11.11 -12.85 19.47
CA LEU A 340 10.16 -12.41 20.53
C LEU A 340 9.04 -11.51 20.00
N ARG A 341 8.85 -11.41 18.68
CA ARG A 341 7.82 -10.56 18.07
C ARG A 341 6.41 -10.79 18.62
N PRO A 342 5.91 -12.04 18.83
CA PRO A 342 4.57 -12.23 19.39
C PRO A 342 4.40 -11.60 20.77
N LEU A 343 5.41 -11.75 21.64
CA LEU A 343 5.44 -11.13 22.97
C LEU A 343 5.52 -9.60 22.87
N GLY A 344 6.39 -9.08 21.99
CA GLY A 344 6.51 -7.64 21.74
C GLY A 344 5.20 -7.02 21.26
N ILE A 345 4.45 -7.72 20.39
CA ILE A 345 3.11 -7.31 19.95
C ILE A 345 2.13 -7.25 21.13
N ALA A 346 2.12 -8.27 21.99
CA ALA A 346 1.27 -8.28 23.18
C ALA A 346 1.59 -7.11 24.12
N LEU A 347 2.87 -6.86 24.40
CA LEU A 347 3.31 -5.72 25.22
C LEU A 347 2.93 -4.37 24.59
N CYS A 348 3.09 -4.23 23.28
CA CYS A 348 2.66 -3.02 22.56
C CYS A 348 1.15 -2.80 22.65
N ARG A 349 0.34 -3.85 22.65
CA ARG A 349 -1.12 -3.78 22.82
C ARG A 349 -1.55 -3.42 24.25
N LEU A 350 -0.69 -3.62 25.24
CA LEU A 350 -0.93 -3.20 26.62
C LEU A 350 -0.44 -1.77 26.86
N PHE A 351 0.82 -1.50 26.53
CA PHE A 351 1.53 -0.27 26.94
C PHE A 351 1.72 0.75 25.81
N GLY A 352 1.45 0.39 24.56
CA GLY A 352 1.59 1.30 23.42
C GLY A 352 0.65 2.50 23.49
N SER A 353 0.95 3.55 22.73
CA SER A 353 0.10 4.74 22.67
C SER A 353 -1.26 4.44 22.02
N ARG A 354 -2.33 5.03 22.56
CA ARG A 354 -3.69 4.96 22.00
C ARG A 354 -3.92 6.00 20.90
N SER A 355 -3.22 7.12 20.99
CA SER A 355 -3.26 8.20 20.02
C SER A 355 -2.10 8.06 19.06
N GLY A 356 -2.32 8.60 17.86
CA GLY A 356 -1.29 8.68 16.84
C GLY A 356 -1.51 9.91 15.97
N GLY A 357 -0.72 10.00 14.92
CA GLY A 357 -0.81 11.08 13.97
C GLY A 357 0.31 11.03 12.95
N MET A 358 0.20 11.91 11.96
CA MET A 358 1.17 12.12 10.91
C MET A 358 1.61 13.59 10.95
N LEU A 359 2.90 13.84 10.75
CA LEU A 359 3.44 15.19 10.60
C LEU A 359 4.24 15.25 9.30
N TYR A 360 3.88 16.18 8.43
CA TYR A 360 4.59 16.49 7.20
C TYR A 360 5.29 17.83 7.41
N GLU A 361 6.59 17.80 7.70
CA GLU A 361 7.43 19.01 7.75
C GLU A 361 7.97 19.29 6.35
N ILE A 362 7.56 20.40 5.76
CA ILE A 362 7.89 20.80 4.39
C ILE A 362 8.71 22.09 4.47
N GLU A 363 9.88 22.08 3.85
CA GLU A 363 10.78 23.23 3.78
C GLU A 363 10.87 23.70 2.32
N GLY A 364 10.57 24.97 2.07
CA GLY A 364 10.71 25.60 0.77
C GLY A 364 12.16 25.99 0.46
N SER A 365 12.47 26.22 -0.82
CA SER A 365 13.78 26.71 -1.28
C SER A 365 14.21 28.02 -0.61
N ASN A 366 13.24 28.85 -0.22
CA ASN A 366 13.42 30.12 0.48
C ASN A 366 13.62 30.01 2.02
N GLY A 367 13.73 28.78 2.54
CA GLY A 367 13.90 28.48 3.97
C GLY A 367 12.63 28.56 4.82
N ALA A 368 11.47 28.84 4.22
CA ALA A 368 10.19 28.80 4.92
C ALA A 368 9.82 27.35 5.26
N ILE A 369 9.34 27.12 6.48
CA ILE A 369 8.95 25.78 6.95
C ILE A 369 7.45 25.79 7.23
N VAL A 370 6.74 24.85 6.64
CA VAL A 370 5.32 24.60 6.89
C VAL A 370 5.18 23.19 7.40
N THR A 371 4.49 23.02 8.52
CA THR A 371 4.10 21.71 9.01
C THR A 371 2.62 21.48 8.81
N VAL A 372 2.28 20.37 8.17
CA VAL A 372 0.91 19.86 8.09
C VAL A 372 0.83 18.65 9.02
N ALA A 373 -0.02 18.70 10.04
CA ALA A 373 -0.19 17.63 11.01
C ALA A 373 -1.61 17.08 10.97
N LEU A 374 -1.72 15.75 10.93
CA LEU A 374 -2.98 15.02 11.08
C LEU A 374 -2.98 14.34 12.43
N LEU A 375 -3.90 14.73 13.31
CA LEU A 375 -3.99 14.27 14.69
C LEU A 375 -5.30 13.53 14.90
N ALA A 376 -5.25 12.39 15.58
CA ALA A 376 -6.48 11.83 16.13
C ALA A 376 -6.22 11.22 17.52
N PRO A 377 -7.04 11.54 18.54
CA PRO A 377 -6.96 10.90 19.85
C PRO A 377 -7.14 9.37 19.78
N ARG A 378 -7.94 8.91 18.81
CA ARG A 378 -8.20 7.51 18.47
C ARG A 378 -8.39 7.41 16.95
N GLY A 379 -8.18 6.23 16.38
CA GLY A 379 -8.46 6.03 14.95
C GLY A 379 -7.46 6.69 13.99
N SER A 380 -6.30 7.17 14.45
CA SER A 380 -5.31 7.83 13.59
C SER A 380 -4.80 6.95 12.44
N TYR A 381 -4.92 5.62 12.58
CA TYR A 381 -4.61 4.67 11.52
C TYR A 381 -5.56 4.79 10.32
N LEU A 382 -6.72 5.43 10.45
CA LEU A 382 -7.64 5.68 9.34
C LEU A 382 -7.03 6.62 8.30
N VAL A 383 -6.09 7.49 8.71
CA VAL A 383 -5.30 8.31 7.77
C VAL A 383 -4.56 7.43 6.76
N ALA A 384 -4.15 6.22 7.15
CA ALA A 384 -3.44 5.30 6.26
C ALA A 384 -4.33 4.67 5.19
N VAL A 385 -5.64 4.58 5.41
CA VAL A 385 -6.59 3.89 4.49
C VAL A 385 -7.59 4.84 3.83
N ALA A 386 -7.73 6.06 4.33
CA ALA A 386 -8.70 7.03 3.83
C ALA A 386 -8.58 7.32 2.33
N PRO A 387 -7.37 7.55 1.76
CA PRO A 387 -7.24 7.75 0.31
C PRO A 387 -7.73 6.53 -0.47
N ALA A 388 -7.34 5.32 -0.07
CA ALA A 388 -7.78 4.09 -0.71
C ALA A 388 -9.29 3.86 -0.62
N ILE A 389 -9.93 4.20 0.51
CA ILE A 389 -11.40 4.09 0.64
C ILE A 389 -12.08 5.06 -0.34
N LEU A 390 -11.63 6.32 -0.38
CA LEU A 390 -12.18 7.32 -1.29
C LEU A 390 -12.01 6.95 -2.76
N ALA A 391 -10.81 6.48 -3.12
CA ALA A 391 -10.48 5.98 -4.45
C ALA A 391 -11.33 4.77 -4.84
N THR A 392 -11.40 3.75 -3.97
CA THR A 392 -12.19 2.53 -4.18
C THR A 392 -13.66 2.87 -4.40
N ARG A 393 -14.22 3.78 -3.60
CA ARG A 393 -15.60 4.26 -3.75
C ARG A 393 -15.81 4.97 -5.09
N ALA A 394 -14.92 5.88 -5.46
CA ALA A 394 -15.01 6.61 -6.73
C ALA A 394 -14.93 5.66 -7.94
N LEU A 395 -14.02 4.68 -7.90
CA LEU A 395 -13.90 3.63 -8.92
C LEU A 395 -15.17 2.77 -9.01
N ALA A 396 -15.69 2.33 -7.86
CA ALA A 396 -16.87 1.47 -7.81
C ALA A 396 -18.12 2.16 -8.37
N GLN A 397 -18.23 3.47 -8.16
CA GLN A 397 -19.36 4.28 -8.62
C GLN A 397 -19.14 4.88 -10.02
N GLY A 398 -18.06 4.51 -10.74
CA GLY A 398 -17.78 5.04 -12.07
C GLY A 398 -17.40 6.52 -12.13
N ARG A 399 -17.07 7.13 -10.99
CA ARG A 399 -16.74 8.57 -10.86
C ARG A 399 -15.25 8.87 -11.03
N PHE A 400 -14.43 7.87 -11.33
CA PHE A 400 -12.98 7.98 -11.45
C PHE A 400 -12.54 8.02 -12.92
N THR A 401 -12.01 9.16 -13.36
CA THR A 401 -11.74 9.43 -14.78
C THR A 401 -10.33 9.04 -15.22
N ALA A 402 -9.32 9.18 -14.36
CA ALA A 402 -7.95 8.84 -14.71
C ALA A 402 -7.76 7.33 -14.91
N THR A 403 -6.88 6.96 -15.85
CA THR A 403 -6.48 5.59 -16.19
C THR A 403 -4.97 5.43 -16.13
N GLY A 404 -4.49 4.19 -16.21
CA GLY A 404 -3.08 3.86 -16.13
C GLY A 404 -2.57 3.76 -14.70
N LEU A 405 -1.25 3.93 -14.54
CA LEU A 405 -0.65 4.10 -13.21
C LEU A 405 -0.90 5.54 -12.75
N VAL A 406 -1.87 5.70 -11.85
CA VAL A 406 -2.44 7.01 -11.53
C VAL A 406 -1.52 7.79 -10.59
N PRO A 407 -1.17 9.05 -10.91
CA PRO A 407 -0.44 9.94 -10.02
C PRO A 407 -1.09 10.12 -8.63
N HIS A 408 -0.28 10.15 -7.57
CA HIS A 408 -0.74 10.12 -6.17
C HIS A 408 -1.58 11.34 -5.76
N ASP A 409 -1.33 12.48 -6.40
CA ASP A 409 -2.10 13.71 -6.23
C ASP A 409 -3.52 13.63 -6.82
N ARG A 410 -3.83 12.56 -7.57
CA ARG A 410 -5.14 12.27 -8.17
C ARG A 410 -5.87 11.10 -7.52
N HIS A 411 -5.29 10.48 -6.48
CA HIS A 411 -5.92 9.35 -5.78
C HIS A 411 -7.16 9.77 -5.00
N ALA A 412 -7.09 10.94 -4.37
CA ALA A 412 -8.22 11.59 -3.73
C ALA A 412 -8.04 13.11 -3.83
N GLU A 413 -9.12 13.84 -4.06
CA GLU A 413 -9.10 15.29 -4.04
C GLU A 413 -8.78 15.78 -2.61
N ALA A 414 -7.91 16.79 -2.50
CA ALA A 414 -7.41 17.28 -1.22
C ALA A 414 -8.54 17.72 -0.27
N GLY A 415 -9.51 18.51 -0.77
CA GLY A 415 -10.67 18.95 0.03
C GLY A 415 -11.51 17.77 0.52
N VAL A 416 -11.87 16.86 -0.40
CA VAL A 416 -12.65 15.66 -0.08
C VAL A 416 -11.94 14.77 0.96
N LEU A 417 -10.61 14.61 0.84
CA LEU A 417 -9.81 13.85 1.79
C LEU A 417 -9.78 14.50 3.17
N VAL A 418 -9.58 15.82 3.24
CA VAL A 418 -9.57 16.57 4.50
C VAL A 418 -10.95 16.50 5.17
N ASP A 419 -12.03 16.72 4.43
CA ASP A 419 -13.39 16.63 4.95
C ASP A 419 -13.72 15.20 5.44
N TYR A 420 -13.28 14.20 4.69
CA TYR A 420 -13.46 12.80 5.07
C TYR A 420 -12.73 12.48 6.38
N LEU A 421 -11.48 12.92 6.52
CA LEU A 421 -10.69 12.75 7.73
C LEU A 421 -11.28 13.53 8.91
N GLY A 422 -11.78 14.74 8.69
CA GLY A 422 -12.47 15.55 9.70
C GLY A 422 -13.71 14.84 10.25
N ARG A 423 -14.55 14.25 9.39
CA ARG A 423 -15.69 13.43 9.82
C ARG A 423 -15.30 12.19 10.62
N LEU A 424 -14.07 11.70 10.45
CA LEU A 424 -13.52 10.58 11.23
C LEU A 424 -12.86 11.03 12.55
N GLY A 425 -12.94 12.31 12.90
CA GLY A 425 -12.33 12.87 14.10
C GLY A 425 -10.80 13.00 13.99
N VAL A 426 -10.29 13.16 12.77
CA VAL A 426 -8.89 13.48 12.51
C VAL A 426 -8.76 14.98 12.23
N ASP A 427 -8.10 15.68 13.14
CA ASP A 427 -7.85 17.11 13.02
C ASP A 427 -6.67 17.37 12.08
N LEU A 428 -6.86 18.29 11.13
CA LEU A 428 -5.79 18.85 10.31
C LEU A 428 -5.30 20.16 10.92
N VAL A 429 -4.01 20.25 11.21
CA VAL A 429 -3.37 21.47 11.72
C VAL A 429 -2.22 21.85 10.80
N THR A 430 -2.35 23.01 10.16
CA THR A 430 -1.27 23.60 9.37
C THR A 430 -0.62 24.73 10.17
N THR A 431 0.70 24.72 10.27
CA THR A 431 1.47 25.74 10.99
C THR A 431 2.62 26.20 10.13
N ARG A 432 2.73 27.53 9.93
CA ARG A 432 3.88 28.16 9.28
C ARG A 432 4.88 28.55 10.36
N HIS A 433 6.11 28.09 10.22
CA HIS A 433 7.22 28.44 11.09
C HIS A 433 8.05 29.55 10.44
N GLY A 434 8.65 30.42 11.26
CA GLY A 434 9.64 31.39 10.78
C GLY A 434 10.84 30.70 10.13
N ARG A 435 11.59 31.43 9.30
CA ARG A 435 12.79 30.91 8.60
C ARG A 435 13.74 30.25 9.59
N ARG A 436 14.30 29.10 9.21
CA ARG A 436 15.41 28.50 9.95
C ARG A 436 16.62 29.42 9.85
N SER A 437 17.12 29.92 10.97
CA SER A 437 18.44 30.57 11.03
C SER A 437 19.46 29.55 10.50
N ALA A 438 20.24 29.97 9.50
CA ALA A 438 21.21 29.14 8.80
C ALA A 438 22.28 28.56 9.74
#